data_AF-A0A967K9H7-F1
#
_entry.id   AF-A0A967K9H7-F1
#
_cell.length_a   1.000
_cell.length_b   1.000
_cell.length_c   1.000
_cell.angle_alpha   90.00
_cell.angle_beta   90.00
_cell.angle_gamma   90.00
#
_symmetry.space_group_name_H-M   'P 1'
#
loop_
_entity.id
_entity.type
_entity.pdbx_description
1 polymer ?
#
loop_
_entity_poly.entity_id
_entity_poly.type
_entity_poly.pdbx_seq_one_letter_code
_entity_poly.pdbx_strand_id
1 'polypeptide(L)' 'WAGTAAMNNRFKYFAEGVQSFFNANQIITSGKDHVNTREQLEAYDPDLALFIGDVFKHPERVDWRYLEAAVTQNHP' A
#
# COMPACT_ATOMS: atom_id res chain seq x y z
N TRP A 1 -10.19 5.47 3.67
CA TRP A 1 -11.08 4.58 4.45
C TRP A 1 -12.55 4.97 4.42
N ALA A 2 -12.92 6.23 4.72
CA ALA A 2 -14.34 6.62 4.69
C ALA A 2 -14.97 6.30 3.32
N GLY A 3 -16.08 5.56 3.32
CA GLY A 3 -16.77 5.13 2.10
C GLY A 3 -16.19 3.89 1.41
N THR A 4 -15.12 3.27 1.93
CA THR A 4 -14.59 2.00 1.40
C THR A 4 -14.97 0.82 2.29
N ALA A 5 -14.80 -0.40 1.79
CA ALA A 5 -15.10 -1.60 2.57
C ALA A 5 -14.15 -1.78 3.79
N ALA A 6 -13.00 -1.11 3.82
CA ALA A 6 -12.17 -1.00 5.02
C ALA A 6 -12.86 -0.31 6.19
N MET A 7 -13.76 0.66 5.95
CA MET A 7 -14.51 1.32 7.03
C MET A 7 -15.40 0.33 7.81
N ASN A 8 -15.90 -0.71 7.12
CA ASN A 8 -16.87 -1.65 7.69
C ASN A 8 -16.23 -2.94 8.21
N ASN A 9 -14.93 -3.16 7.94
CA ASN A 9 -14.24 -4.38 8.31
C ASN A 9 -12.77 -4.11 8.65
N ARG A 10 -12.43 -4.22 9.94
CA ARG A 10 -11.07 -4.04 10.46
C ARG A 10 -10.02 -4.91 9.79
N PHE A 11 -10.38 -6.10 9.32
CA PHE A 11 -9.45 -6.98 8.59
C PHE A 11 -9.14 -6.42 7.20
N LYS A 12 -10.15 -5.86 6.53
CA LYS A 12 -9.98 -5.23 5.22
C LYS A 12 -9.22 -3.91 5.33
N TYR A 13 -9.50 -3.11 6.36
CA TYR A 13 -8.71 -1.93 6.71
C TYR A 13 -7.22 -2.25 6.86
N PHE A 14 -6.90 -3.25 7.68
CA PHE A 14 -5.51 -3.65 7.87
C PHE A 14 -4.89 -4.20 6.57
N ALA A 15 -5.62 -5.03 5.81
CA ALA A 15 -5.14 -5.59 4.56
C ALA A 15 -4.87 -4.53 3.48
N GLU A 16 -5.79 -3.57 3.28
CA GLU A 16 -5.58 -2.45 2.34
C GLU A 16 -4.40 -1.60 2.78
N GLY A 17 -4.27 -1.30 4.08
CA GLY A 17 -3.10 -0.59 4.62
C GLY A 17 -1.78 -1.32 4.33
N VAL A 18 -1.71 -2.63 4.56
CA VAL A 18 -0.50 -3.43 4.26
C VAL A 18 -0.21 -3.41 2.77
N GLN A 19 -1.23 -3.55 1.93
CA GLN A 19 -1.06 -3.50 0.48
C GLN A 19 -0.53 -2.13 0.03
N SER A 20 -1.03 -1.02 0.56
CA SER A 20 -0.53 0.32 0.23
C SER A 20 0.89 0.54 0.75
N PHE A 21 1.21 0.06 1.96
CA PHE A 21 2.56 0.15 2.53
C PHE A 21 3.64 -0.53 1.66
N PHE A 22 3.26 -1.59 0.95
CA PHE A 22 4.13 -2.31 0.01
C PHE A 22 3.92 -1.94 -1.46
N ASN A 23 3.17 -0.87 -1.75
CA ASN A 23 2.84 -0.41 -3.11
C ASN A 23 2.08 -1.45 -3.98
N ALA A 24 1.38 -2.39 -3.35
CA ALA A 24 0.66 -3.48 -4.01
C ALA A 24 -0.86 -3.22 -4.15
N ASN A 25 -1.41 -2.19 -3.51
CA ASN A 25 -2.87 -1.98 -3.48
C ASN A 25 -3.46 -1.66 -4.87
N GLN A 26 -2.68 -1.04 -5.75
CA GLN A 26 -3.10 -0.76 -7.13
C GLN A 26 -3.39 -2.04 -7.92
N ILE A 27 -2.63 -3.11 -7.67
CA ILE A 27 -2.80 -4.41 -8.34
C ILE A 27 -4.10 -5.06 -7.88
N ILE A 28 -4.34 -5.07 -6.57
CA ILE A 28 -5.47 -5.77 -5.95
C ILE A 28 -6.80 -5.06 -6.27
N THR A 29 -6.80 -3.73 -6.28
CA THR A 29 -8.01 -2.93 -6.47
C THR A 29 -8.23 -2.49 -7.91
N SER A 30 -7.26 -2.78 -8.80
CA SER A 30 -7.20 -2.22 -10.16
C SER A 30 -7.31 -0.69 -10.17
N GLY A 31 -6.70 -0.02 -9.17
CA GLY A 31 -6.64 1.43 -9.05
C GLY A 31 -7.95 2.12 -8.63
N LYS A 32 -8.95 1.37 -8.14
CA LYS A 32 -10.21 1.95 -7.62
C LYS A 32 -10.05 2.61 -6.26
N ASP A 33 -8.98 2.28 -5.53
CA ASP A 33 -8.68 2.88 -4.25
C ASP A 33 -7.84 4.15 -4.40
N HIS A 34 -8.02 5.07 -3.46
CA HIS A 34 -7.33 6.37 -3.45
C HIS A 34 -5.93 6.35 -2.82
N VAL A 35 -5.58 5.28 -2.09
CA VAL A 35 -4.35 5.14 -1.31
C VAL A 35 -3.67 3.87 -1.79
N ASN A 36 -2.71 4.02 -2.71
CA ASN A 36 -2.06 2.92 -3.40
C ASN A 36 -0.59 2.73 -3.04
N THR A 37 0.09 3.80 -2.62
CA THR A 37 1.51 3.78 -2.24
C THR A 37 1.70 4.02 -0.74
N ARG A 38 2.88 3.71 -0.23
CA ARG A 38 3.24 3.99 1.16
C ARG A 38 3.18 5.48 1.46
N GLU A 39 3.64 6.32 0.54
CA GLU A 39 3.64 7.78 0.71
C GLU A 39 2.20 8.31 0.82
N GLN A 40 1.28 7.76 0.01
CA GLN A 40 -0.14 8.10 0.11
C GLN A 40 -0.74 7.62 1.44
N LEU A 41 -0.33 6.45 1.93
CA LEU A 41 -0.76 5.93 3.22
C LEU A 41 -0.23 6.79 4.38
N GLU A 42 1.05 7.14 4.38
CA GLU A 42 1.67 8.02 5.38
C GLU A 42 1.00 9.39 5.45
N ALA A 43 0.59 9.94 4.29
CA ALA A 43 -0.13 11.21 4.24
C ALA A 43 -1.60 11.10 4.70
N TYR A 44 -2.25 9.96 4.46
CA TYR A 44 -3.68 9.78 4.73
C TYR A 44 -3.98 9.24 6.13
N ASP A 45 -3.18 8.28 6.60
CA ASP A 45 -3.31 7.59 7.89
C ASP A 45 -1.91 7.24 8.45
N PRO A 46 -1.20 8.24 9.01
CA PRO A 46 0.19 8.06 9.47
C PRO A 46 0.30 7.05 10.62
N ASP A 47 -0.72 6.94 11.47
CA ASP A 47 -0.72 6.00 12.58
C ASP A 47 -0.76 4.55 12.08
N LEU A 48 -1.57 4.28 11.05
CA LEU A 48 -1.58 2.96 10.41
C LEU A 48 -0.26 2.66 9.70
N ALA A 49 0.33 3.66 9.02
CA ALA A 49 1.62 3.51 8.36
C ALA A 49 2.73 3.15 9.36
N LEU A 50 2.76 3.83 10.51
CA LEU A 50 3.69 3.55 11.61
C LEU A 50 3.47 2.14 12.16
N PHE A 51 2.23 1.77 12.47
CA PHE A 51 1.91 0.44 13.00
C PHE A 51 2.35 -0.69 12.06
N ILE A 52 2.06 -0.56 10.75
CA ILE A 52 2.49 -1.55 9.75
C ILE A 52 4.02 -1.56 9.63
N GLY A 53 4.66 -0.39 9.68
CA GLY A 53 6.10 -0.24 9.68
C GLY A 53 6.75 -0.98 10.85
N ASP A 54 6.25 -0.82 12.06
CA ASP A 54 6.79 -1.49 13.25
C ASP A 54 6.66 -3.01 13.19
N VAL A 55 5.64 -3.53 12.49
CA VAL A 55 5.40 -4.97 12.36
C VAL A 55 6.26 -5.60 11.26
N PHE A 56 6.42 -4.92 10.11
CA PHE A 56 6.99 -5.55 8.90
C PHE A 56 8.28 -4.91 8.39
N LYS A 57 8.57 -3.65 8.74
CA LYS A 57 9.78 -2.97 8.28
C LYS A 57 10.94 -3.40 9.15
N HIS A 58 11.86 -4.13 8.54
CA HIS A 58 13.12 -4.54 9.15
C HIS A 58 14.24 -3.64 8.61
N PRO A 59 14.71 -2.63 9.37
CA PRO A 59 15.69 -1.66 8.89
C PRO A 59 17.02 -2.29 8.45
N GLU A 60 17.31 -3.49 8.95
CA GLU A 60 18.49 -4.28 8.59
C GLU A 60 18.32 -5.09 7.30
N ARG A 61 17.14 -5.04 6.67
CA ARG A 61 16.77 -5.77 5.45
C ARG A 61 16.37 -4.81 4.34
N VAL A 62 16.18 -5.38 3.16
CA VAL A 62 15.67 -4.63 2.00
C VAL A 62 14.28 -4.05 2.34
N ASP A 63 14.11 -2.75 2.13
CA ASP A 63 12.80 -2.09 2.17
C ASP A 63 12.00 -2.51 0.94
N TRP A 64 11.35 -3.67 1.05
CA TRP A 64 10.63 -4.26 -0.07
C TRP A 64 9.44 -3.40 -0.47
N ARG A 65 9.27 -3.18 -1.77
CA ARG A 65 8.13 -2.47 -2.37
C ARG A 65 7.86 -3.07 -3.73
N TYR A 66 6.58 -3.20 -4.09
CA TYR A 66 6.22 -3.48 -5.45
C TYR A 66 6.55 -2.25 -6.30
N LEU A 67 7.36 -2.48 -7.33
CA LEU A 67 7.63 -1.53 -8.39
C LEU A 67 7.07 -2.19 -9.64
N GLU A 68 6.09 -1.55 -10.28
CA GLU A 68 5.68 -2.00 -11.61
C GLU A 68 6.95 -1.99 -12.48
N ALA A 69 7.25 -3.12 -13.13
CA ALA A 69 8.38 -3.19 -14.04
C ALA A 69 8.24 -2.00 -14.99
N ALA A 70 9.25 -1.14 -15.06
CA ALA A 70 9.26 0.00 -15.97
C ALA A 70 8.75 -0.53 -17.31
N VAL A 71 7.62 -0.02 -17.79
CA VAL A 71 7.10 -0.36 -19.10
C VAL A 71 8.24 -0.06 -20.05
N THR A 72 8.96 -1.10 -20.48
CA THR A 72 9.97 -0.97 -21.50
C THR A 72 9.20 -0.62 -22.75
N GLN A 73 9.04 0.68 -23.03
CA GLN A 73 8.71 1.15 -24.36
C GLN A 73 9.90 0.79 -25.25
N ASN A 74 9.92 -0.46 -25.69
CA ASN A 74 10.73 -0.95 -26.79
C ASN A 74 9.77 -1.70 -27.72
N HIS A 75 9.09 -0.95 -28.58
CA HIS A 75 8.56 -1.51 -29.81
C HIS A 75 9.55 -1.17 -30.95
N PRO A 76 10.12 -2.15 -31.66
CA PRO A 76 10.57 -1.93 -33.03
C PRO A 76 9.39 -1.66 -33.96
#